data_AF-A0A6G1EF13-F1
#
_entry.id   AF-A0A6G1EF13-F1
#
_cell.length_a   1.000
_cell.length_b   1.000
_cell.length_c   1.000
_cell.angle_alpha   90.00
_cell.angle_beta   90.00
_cell.angle_gamma   90.00
#
_symmetry.space_group_name_H-M   'P 1'
#
loop_
_entity.id
_entity.type
_entity.pdbx_description
1 polymer ?
#
loop_
_entity_poly.entity_id
_entity_poly.type
_entity_poly.pdbx_seq_one_letter_code
_entity_poly.pdbx_strand_id
1 'polypeptide(L)'
;MAMDGGFKYLVLAPAAMHTAHREATKGWGDLDPAYTVMLPALLMRMTHNQIWISLSRYRTACRKNLIVDRSLDFEQVDRERSWDDQIILNGLVFYLAYATIPNLHLMPMWRTDGAIITILLHMGPVEFLYYWFHRALHHHFLYSRYHSHHHASIITKPITSVIIHLLNI
;
A
#
# COMPACT_ATOMS: atom_id res chain seq x y z
N MET A 1 -1.34 8.58 17.18
CA MET A 1 -1.54 7.27 17.85
C MET A 1 -1.36 6.20 16.78
N ALA A 2 -0.12 5.74 16.59
CA ALA A 2 0.14 4.59 15.73
C ALA A 2 -0.57 3.37 16.35
N MET A 3 -1.38 2.66 15.58
CA MET A 3 -1.88 1.38 16.04
C MET A 3 -0.68 0.44 16.13
N ASP A 4 -0.26 0.12 17.36
CA ASP A 4 0.79 -0.86 17.62
C ASP A 4 0.52 -2.15 16.84
N GLY A 5 1.59 -2.67 16.22
CA GLY A 5 1.58 -3.49 15.01
C GLY A 5 0.92 -4.87 15.03
N GLY A 6 0.05 -5.17 16.00
CA GLY A 6 -0.82 -6.35 16.01
C GLY A 6 -2.27 -6.06 15.64
N PHE A 7 -2.83 -4.92 16.05
CA PHE A 7 -4.28 -4.67 15.96
C PHE A 7 -4.73 -3.97 14.67
N LYS A 8 -3.81 -3.39 13.90
CA LYS A 8 -4.15 -2.63 12.69
C LYS A 8 -4.90 -3.45 11.63
N TYR A 9 -4.66 -4.76 11.57
CA TYR A 9 -5.39 -5.65 10.66
C TYR A 9 -6.85 -5.88 11.07
N LEU A 10 -7.21 -5.66 12.34
CA LEU A 10 -8.60 -5.76 12.80
C LEU A 10 -9.50 -4.72 12.14
N VAL A 11 -8.93 -3.63 11.62
CA VAL A 11 -9.69 -2.63 10.85
C VAL A 11 -10.32 -3.24 9.59
N LEU A 12 -9.71 -4.28 9.00
CA LEU A 12 -10.27 -5.02 7.87
C LEU A 12 -11.20 -6.16 8.29
N ALA A 13 -11.28 -6.52 9.58
CA ALA A 13 -12.05 -7.66 10.04
C ALA A 13 -13.56 -7.54 9.72
N PRO A 14 -14.23 -6.39 9.89
CA PRO A 14 -15.63 -6.25 9.49
C PRO A 14 -15.84 -6.49 7.99
N ALA A 15 -14.96 -5.96 7.14
CA ALA A 15 -15.04 -6.14 5.69
C ALA A 15 -14.80 -7.59 5.27
N ALA A 16 -13.82 -8.26 5.89
CA ALA A 16 -13.53 -9.67 5.66
C ALA A 16 -14.69 -10.58 6.12
N MET A 17 -15.26 -10.33 7.30
CA MET A 17 -16.42 -11.08 7.80
C MET A 17 -17.65 -10.85 6.94
N HIS A 18 -17.91 -9.61 6.52
CA HIS A 18 -19.01 -9.29 5.62
C HIS A 18 -18.88 -10.03 4.29
N THR A 19 -17.68 -10.01 3.70
CA THR A 19 -17.35 -10.76 2.48
C THR A 19 -17.61 -12.26 2.69
N ALA A 20 -17.03 -12.86 3.74
CA ALA A 20 -17.17 -14.28 4.02
C ALA A 20 -18.63 -14.70 4.22
N HIS A 21 -19.39 -13.95 5.02
CA HIS A 21 -20.81 -14.21 5.25
C HIS A 21 -21.60 -14.13 3.93
N ARG A 22 -21.36 -13.08 3.14
CA ARG A 22 -22.08 -12.85 1.88
C ARG A 22 -21.79 -13.93 0.83
N GLU A 23 -20.53 -14.30 0.67
CA GLU A 23 -20.17 -15.34 -0.31
C GLU A 23 -20.54 -16.75 0.18
N ALA A 24 -20.48 -17.04 1.49
CA ALA A 24 -20.87 -18.34 2.04
C ALA A 24 -22.39 -18.57 2.05
N THR A 25 -23.20 -17.51 2.09
CA THR A 25 -24.67 -17.60 2.01
C THR A 25 -25.20 -17.66 0.59
N LYS A 26 -24.33 -17.46 -0.41
CA LYS A 26 -24.67 -17.53 -1.83
C LYS A 26 -24.15 -18.82 -2.46
N GLY A 27 -24.85 -19.31 -3.49
CA GLY A 27 -24.36 -20.42 -4.29
C GLY A 27 -23.15 -20.01 -5.13
N TRP A 28 -22.32 -20.98 -5.53
CA TRP A 28 -21.09 -20.75 -6.32
C TRP A 28 -21.30 -19.95 -7.62
N GLY A 29 -22.51 -19.96 -8.19
CA GLY A 29 -22.85 -19.20 -9.41
C GLY A 29 -23.21 -17.73 -9.17
N ASP A 30 -23.47 -17.33 -7.93
CA ASP A 30 -23.92 -15.98 -7.56
C ASP A 30 -22.86 -15.19 -6.78
N LEU A 31 -21.62 -15.69 -6.79
CA LEU A 31 -20.49 -15.01 -6.15
C LEU A 31 -20.28 -13.65 -6.80
N ASP A 32 -19.97 -12.67 -5.96
CA ASP A 32 -19.64 -11.34 -6.46
C ASP A 32 -18.15 -11.25 -6.78
N PRO A 33 -17.79 -10.96 -8.05
CA PRO A 33 -16.40 -10.94 -8.45
C PRO A 33 -15.52 -9.95 -7.67
N ALA A 34 -16.07 -8.80 -7.27
CA ALA A 34 -15.30 -7.78 -6.57
C ALA A 34 -15.00 -8.20 -5.13
N TYR A 35 -16.03 -8.61 -4.39
CA TYR A 35 -15.87 -9.10 -3.02
C TYR A 35 -14.98 -10.35 -2.96
N THR A 36 -15.09 -11.23 -3.95
CA THR A 36 -14.27 -12.45 -4.06
C THR A 36 -12.79 -12.13 -4.29
N VAL A 37 -12.47 -11.10 -5.08
CA VAL A 37 -11.07 -10.78 -5.48
C VAL A 37 -10.38 -9.79 -4.55
N MET A 38 -11.11 -8.89 -3.88
CA MET A 38 -10.51 -7.84 -3.04
C MET A 38 -9.58 -8.38 -1.96
N LEU A 39 -10.05 -9.31 -1.12
CA LEU A 39 -9.22 -9.86 -0.04
C LEU A 39 -8.00 -10.65 -0.56
N PRO A 40 -8.14 -11.58 -1.53
CA PRO A 40 -6.99 -12.22 -2.17
C PRO A 40 -6.00 -11.22 -2.78
N ALA A 41 -6.47 -10.15 -3.42
CA ALA A 41 -5.60 -9.13 -4.03
C ALA A 41 -4.79 -8.36 -2.97
N LEU A 42 -5.40 -8.02 -1.82
CA LEU A 42 -4.71 -7.39 -0.69
C LEU A 42 -3.64 -8.32 -0.09
N LEU A 43 -3.96 -9.60 0.11
CA LEU A 43 -3.02 -10.62 0.60
C LEU A 43 -1.87 -10.87 -0.38
N MET A 44 -2.17 -10.89 -1.68
CA MET A 44 -1.18 -11.00 -2.73
C MET A 44 -0.22 -9.81 -2.70
N ARG A 45 -0.72 -8.58 -2.53
CA ARG A 45 0.11 -7.37 -2.37
C ARG A 45 1.01 -7.45 -1.15
N MET A 46 0.47 -7.89 0.00
CA MET A 46 1.25 -8.09 1.22
C MET A 46 2.38 -9.09 1.02
N THR A 47 2.07 -10.24 0.41
CA THR A 47 3.03 -11.31 0.13
C THR A 47 4.11 -10.86 -0.83
N HIS A 48 3.72 -10.19 -1.91
CA HIS A 48 4.63 -9.63 -2.91
C HIS A 48 5.65 -8.68 -2.28
N ASN A 49 5.18 -7.74 -1.46
CA ASN A 49 6.07 -6.80 -0.76
C ASN A 49 7.02 -7.52 0.20
N GLN A 50 6.52 -8.52 0.95
CA GLN A 50 7.36 -9.30 1.86
C GLN A 50 8.45 -10.10 1.14
N ILE A 51 8.15 -10.67 -0.04
CA ILE A 51 9.14 -11.35 -0.88
C ILE A 51 10.25 -10.37 -1.26
N TRP A 52 9.89 -9.17 -1.72
CA TRP A 52 10.87 -8.16 -2.11
C TRP A 52 11.71 -7.64 -0.94
N ILE A 53 11.10 -7.40 0.21
CA ILE A 53 11.81 -7.02 1.44
C ILE A 53 12.83 -8.11 1.82
N SER A 54 12.39 -9.38 1.78
CA SER A 54 13.24 -10.53 2.11
C SER A 54 14.42 -10.66 1.13
N LEU A 55 14.15 -10.53 -0.16
CA LEU A 55 15.18 -10.57 -1.20
C LEU A 55 16.18 -9.42 -1.08
N SER A 56 15.70 -8.22 -0.80
CA SER A 56 16.55 -7.04 -0.56
C SER A 56 17.46 -7.25 0.66
N ARG A 57 16.91 -7.69 1.79
CA ARG A 57 17.68 -7.98 3.01
C ARG A 57 18.71 -9.08 2.80
N TYR A 58 18.34 -10.15 2.10
CA TYR A 58 19.25 -11.23 1.74
C TYR A 58 20.44 -10.72 0.91
N ARG A 59 20.18 -9.90 -0.12
CA ARG A 59 21.23 -9.30 -0.94
C ARG A 59 22.15 -8.38 -0.13
N THR A 60 21.60 -7.56 0.77
CA THR A 60 22.39 -6.70 1.67
C THR A 60 23.25 -7.54 2.63
N ALA A 61 22.71 -8.61 3.21
CA ALA A 61 23.44 -9.49 4.13
C ALA A 61 24.58 -10.25 3.44
N CYS A 62 24.38 -10.69 2.19
CA CYS A 62 25.40 -11.42 1.43
C CYS A 62 26.50 -10.53 0.83
N ARG A 63 26.44 -9.20 0.99
CA ARG A 63 27.47 -8.18 0.63
C ARG A 63 28.03 -8.24 -0.80
N LYS A 64 27.35 -8.85 -1.77
CA LYS A 64 27.88 -8.96 -3.15
C LYS A 64 27.71 -7.68 -3.98
N ASN A 65 26.77 -6.80 -3.63
CA ASN A 65 26.42 -5.59 -4.40
C ASN A 65 25.92 -4.44 -3.49
N LEU A 66 26.75 -3.99 -2.54
CA LEU A 66 26.38 -2.87 -1.65
C LEU A 66 26.62 -1.53 -2.34
N ILE A 67 25.58 -0.69 -2.39
CA ILE A 67 25.68 0.71 -2.83
C ILE A 67 26.32 1.57 -1.73
N VAL A 68 25.96 1.28 -0.47
CA VAL A 68 26.51 1.91 0.74
C VAL A 68 27.05 0.81 1.63
N ASP A 69 28.30 0.94 2.09
CA ASP A 69 28.94 -0.02 3.00
C ASP A 69 28.45 0.17 4.44
N ARG A 70 27.16 -0.10 4.67
CA ARG A 70 26.50 -0.03 5.97
C ARG A 70 25.46 -1.16 6.07
N SER A 71 25.31 -1.73 7.27
CA SER A 71 24.27 -2.72 7.56
C SER A 71 22.92 -2.07 7.85
N LEU A 72 21.83 -2.83 7.70
CA LEU A 72 20.50 -2.39 8.14
C LEU A 72 20.49 -2.31 9.67
N ASP A 73 20.26 -1.12 10.22
CA ASP A 73 20.15 -0.90 11.66
C ASP A 73 18.70 -1.11 12.16
N PHE A 74 18.56 -1.34 13.47
CA PHE A 74 17.24 -1.55 14.09
C PHE A 74 16.37 -0.30 13.99
N GLU A 75 16.96 0.89 14.07
CA GLU A 75 16.21 2.13 13.97
C GLU A 75 15.51 2.25 12.61
N GLN A 76 16.20 1.98 11.50
CA GLN A 76 15.61 1.99 10.17
C GLN A 76 14.56 0.89 10.02
N VAL A 77 14.74 -0.27 10.67
CA VAL A 77 13.70 -1.31 10.71
C VAL A 77 12.43 -0.80 11.38
N ASP A 78 12.56 -0.08 12.50
CA ASP A 78 11.42 0.48 13.23
C ASP A 78 10.73 1.60 12.44
N ARG A 79 11.50 2.49 11.79
CA ARG A 79 10.98 3.54 10.90
C ARG A 79 10.14 2.99 9.75
N GLU A 80 10.56 1.84 9.21
CA GLU A 80 9.94 1.21 8.04
C GLU A 80 8.95 0.09 8.42
N ARG A 81 8.57 -0.02 9.70
CA ARG A 81 7.71 -1.11 10.20
C ARG A 81 6.26 -1.01 9.71
N SER A 82 5.79 0.19 9.40
CA SER A 82 4.42 0.50 8.93
C SER A 82 4.26 0.44 7.40
N TRP A 83 5.13 -0.29 6.71
CA TRP A 83 5.17 -0.37 5.25
C TRP A 83 3.86 -0.87 4.61
N ASP A 84 3.03 -1.60 5.36
CA ASP A 84 1.77 -2.20 4.94
C ASP A 84 0.53 -1.32 5.19
N ASP A 85 0.69 -0.15 5.85
CA ASP A 85 -0.43 0.73 6.18
C ASP A 85 -1.18 1.22 4.94
N GLN A 86 -0.48 1.45 3.83
CA GLN A 86 -1.09 1.81 2.55
C GLN A 86 -1.96 0.67 1.98
N ILE A 87 -1.56 -0.60 2.19
CA ILE A 87 -2.35 -1.76 1.76
C ILE A 87 -3.65 -1.82 2.55
N ILE A 88 -3.58 -1.61 3.87
CA ILE A 88 -4.74 -1.58 4.75
C ILE A 88 -5.69 -0.44 4.36
N LEU A 89 -5.15 0.76 4.15
CA LEU A 89 -5.94 1.93 3.74
C LEU A 89 -6.64 1.71 2.39
N ASN A 90 -5.91 1.23 1.37
CA ASN A 90 -6.49 0.92 0.06
C ASN A 90 -7.59 -0.14 0.16
N GLY A 91 -7.37 -1.18 0.97
CA GLY A 91 -8.39 -2.19 1.23
C GLY A 91 -9.66 -1.57 1.80
N LEU A 92 -9.52 -0.75 2.84
CA LEU A 92 -10.65 -0.06 3.47
C LEU A 92 -11.40 0.84 2.46
N VAL A 93 -10.66 1.65 1.71
CA VAL A 93 -11.25 2.55 0.69
C VAL A 93 -11.99 1.75 -0.38
N PHE A 94 -11.43 0.66 -0.89
CA PHE A 94 -12.10 -0.16 -1.91
C PHE A 94 -13.35 -0.84 -1.38
N TYR A 95 -13.30 -1.41 -0.17
CA TYR A 95 -14.48 -2.01 0.45
C TYR A 95 -15.59 -0.97 0.70
N LEU A 96 -15.23 0.20 1.24
CA LEU A 96 -16.19 1.28 1.48
C LEU A 96 -16.76 1.82 0.18
N ALA A 97 -15.92 2.07 -0.83
CA ALA A 97 -16.36 2.55 -2.13
C ALA A 97 -17.33 1.56 -2.78
N TYR A 98 -17.03 0.26 -2.74
CA TYR A 98 -17.90 -0.76 -3.30
C TYR A 98 -19.21 -0.95 -2.54
N ALA A 99 -19.19 -0.76 -1.22
CA ALA A 99 -20.40 -0.81 -0.40
C ALA A 99 -21.28 0.44 -0.54
N THR A 100 -20.72 1.61 -0.85
CA THR A 100 -21.43 2.90 -0.77
C THR A 100 -21.74 3.54 -2.11
N ILE A 101 -20.93 3.29 -3.15
CA ILE A 101 -21.12 3.89 -4.47
C ILE A 101 -22.17 3.07 -5.24
N PRO A 102 -23.32 3.67 -5.60
CA PRO A 102 -24.34 2.98 -6.39
C PRO A 102 -23.78 2.52 -7.74
N ASN A 103 -24.27 1.40 -8.24
CA ASN A 103 -23.92 0.85 -9.56
C ASN A 103 -22.45 0.40 -9.75
N LEU A 104 -21.59 0.48 -8.72
CA LEU A 104 -20.20 0.00 -8.86
C LEU A 104 -20.15 -1.51 -9.16
N HIS A 105 -21.13 -2.27 -8.64
CA HIS A 105 -21.33 -3.69 -8.93
C HIS A 105 -21.75 -4.00 -10.38
N LEU A 106 -22.25 -3.01 -11.13
CA LEU A 106 -22.60 -3.16 -12.54
C LEU A 106 -21.40 -2.91 -13.46
N MET A 107 -20.28 -2.43 -12.93
CA MET A 107 -19.10 -2.19 -13.74
C MET A 107 -18.52 -3.52 -14.24
N PRO A 108 -18.14 -3.61 -15.52
CA PRO A 108 -17.49 -4.80 -16.03
C PRO A 108 -16.13 -4.96 -15.36
N MET A 109 -15.73 -6.21 -15.11
CA MET A 109 -14.41 -6.52 -14.54
C MET A 109 -13.24 -6.05 -15.42
N TRP A 110 -13.47 -5.89 -16.73
CA TRP A 110 -12.48 -5.39 -17.67
C TRP A 110 -13.09 -4.48 -18.72
N ARG A 111 -12.41 -3.35 -18.99
CA ARG A 111 -12.74 -2.45 -20.10
C ARG A 111 -11.47 -1.78 -20.59
N THR A 112 -11.12 -2.00 -21.86
CA THR A 112 -9.87 -1.50 -22.44
C THR A 112 -9.83 0.03 -22.52
N ASP A 113 -10.96 0.66 -22.84
CA ASP A 113 -11.10 2.13 -22.81
C ASP A 113 -10.86 2.68 -21.40
N GLY A 114 -11.42 2.03 -20.37
CA GLY A 114 -11.19 2.38 -18.97
C GLY A 114 -9.72 2.23 -18.56
N ALA A 115 -9.05 1.18 -19.04
CA ALA A 115 -7.62 0.99 -18.83
C ALA A 115 -6.79 2.11 -19.49
N ILE A 116 -7.10 2.48 -20.74
CA ILE A 116 -6.43 3.58 -21.44
C ILE A 116 -6.64 4.91 -20.70
N ILE A 117 -7.87 5.23 -20.30
CA ILE A 117 -8.19 6.44 -19.53
C ILE A 117 -7.41 6.45 -18.22
N THR A 118 -7.35 5.33 -17.51
CA THR A 118 -6.59 5.20 -16.25
C THR A 118 -5.11 5.47 -16.46
N ILE A 119 -4.51 4.92 -17.53
CA ILE A 119 -3.10 5.16 -17.88
C ILE A 119 -2.86 6.64 -18.16
N LEU A 120 -3.73 7.29 -18.95
CA LEU A 120 -3.59 8.70 -19.30
C LEU A 120 -3.77 9.61 -18.07
N LEU A 121 -4.76 9.33 -17.22
CA LEU A 121 -4.97 10.04 -15.96
C LEU A 121 -3.78 9.86 -15.00
N HIS A 122 -3.16 8.68 -14.99
CA HIS A 122 -1.98 8.41 -14.19
C HIS A 122 -0.78 9.21 -14.71
N MET A 123 -0.40 8.99 -15.99
CA MET A 123 0.77 9.61 -16.61
C MET A 123 0.71 11.14 -16.70
N GLY A 124 -0.49 11.71 -16.76
CA GLY A 124 -0.67 13.17 -16.77
C GLY A 124 -0.97 13.72 -15.38
N PRO A 125 -2.26 13.84 -14.99
CA PRO A 125 -2.66 14.45 -13.74
C PRO A 125 -1.98 13.90 -12.48
N VAL A 126 -1.92 12.57 -12.30
CA VAL A 126 -1.39 11.99 -11.06
C VAL A 126 0.09 12.27 -10.91
N GLU A 127 0.89 12.03 -11.96
CA GLU A 127 2.32 12.34 -11.94
C GLU A 127 2.60 13.84 -11.75
N PHE A 128 1.82 14.70 -12.40
CA PHE A 128 1.92 16.15 -12.22
C PHE A 128 1.68 16.55 -10.75
N LEU A 129 0.60 16.06 -10.14
CA LEU A 129 0.27 16.33 -8.74
C LEU A 129 1.35 15.76 -7.81
N TYR A 130 1.81 14.53 -8.08
CA TYR A 130 2.87 13.88 -7.32
C TYR A 130 4.16 14.72 -7.32
N TYR A 131 4.58 15.20 -8.48
CA TYR A 131 5.78 16.03 -8.60
C TYR A 131 5.70 17.29 -7.74
N TRP A 132 4.60 18.06 -7.86
CA TRP A 132 4.45 19.30 -7.11
C TRP A 132 4.27 19.07 -5.61
N PHE A 133 3.54 18.03 -5.23
CA PHE A 133 3.38 17.64 -3.83
C PHE A 133 4.72 17.24 -3.22
N HIS A 134 5.49 16.38 -3.89
CA HIS A 134 6.80 15.98 -3.44
C HIS A 134 7.74 17.21 -3.35
N ARG A 135 7.74 18.10 -4.34
CA ARG A 135 8.50 19.36 -4.27
C ARG A 135 8.10 20.22 -3.08
N ALA A 136 6.81 20.29 -2.75
CA ALA A 136 6.33 21.01 -1.57
C ALA A 136 6.81 20.34 -0.27
N LEU A 137 6.83 19.00 -0.19
CA LEU A 137 7.35 18.26 0.97
C LEU A 137 8.82 18.57 1.27
N HIS A 138 9.60 19.02 0.28
CA HIS A 138 10.99 19.48 0.48
C HIS A 138 11.11 20.91 1.02
N HIS A 139 10.00 21.65 1.17
CA HIS A 139 10.04 22.95 1.84
C HIS A 139 10.29 22.77 3.34
N HIS A 140 11.19 23.55 3.95
CA HIS A 140 11.72 23.35 5.32
C HIS A 140 10.68 22.93 6.37
N PHE A 141 9.51 23.58 6.40
CA PHE A 141 8.43 23.26 7.32
C PHE A 141 7.88 21.84 7.13
N LEU A 142 7.59 21.45 5.88
CA LEU A 142 7.06 20.12 5.55
C LEU A 142 8.18 19.08 5.60
N TYR A 143 9.39 19.44 5.20
CA TYR A 143 10.53 18.55 5.22
C TYR A 143 10.80 18.05 6.63
N SER A 144 11.04 18.97 7.57
CA SER A 144 11.38 18.62 8.96
C SER A 144 10.35 17.70 9.62
N ARG A 145 9.07 17.88 9.29
CA ARG A 145 7.92 17.23 9.95
C ARG A 145 7.43 15.95 9.26
N TYR A 146 7.51 15.91 7.94
CA TYR A 146 6.78 14.92 7.14
C TYR A 146 7.63 14.20 6.10
N HIS A 147 8.85 14.69 5.80
CA HIS A 147 9.67 14.12 4.72
C HIS A 147 11.11 13.78 5.13
N SER A 148 11.63 14.39 6.19
CA SER A 148 12.98 14.14 6.73
C SER A 148 13.19 12.66 7.07
N HIS A 149 12.15 12.02 7.62
CA HIS A 149 12.18 10.61 8.00
C HIS A 149 12.37 9.68 6.80
N HIS A 150 11.77 10.02 5.65
CA HIS A 150 11.97 9.30 4.38
C HIS A 150 13.44 9.35 3.94
N HIS A 151 14.10 10.50 4.12
CA HIS A 151 15.53 10.66 3.84
C HIS A 151 16.46 10.04 4.87
N ALA A 152 15.96 9.65 6.05
CA ALA A 152 16.74 8.99 7.10
C ALA A 152 16.97 7.48 6.82
N SER A 153 16.31 6.91 5.81
CA SER A 153 16.57 5.55 5.35
C SER A 153 17.74 5.51 4.37
N ILE A 154 18.89 5.14 4.88
CA ILE A 154 20.16 5.10 4.13
C ILE A 154 20.27 3.81 3.33
N ILE A 155 19.77 2.69 3.89
CA ILE A 155 19.74 1.40 3.19
C ILE A 155 18.43 1.30 2.43
N THR A 156 18.46 1.58 1.13
CA THR A 156 17.25 1.50 0.29
C THR A 156 16.65 0.10 0.31
N LYS A 157 15.40 -0.01 0.74
CA LYS A 157 14.56 -1.20 0.64
C LYS A 157 13.41 -0.95 -0.35
N PRO A 158 12.79 -1.99 -0.91
CA PRO A 158 11.67 -1.85 -1.85
C PRO A 158 10.49 -1.04 -1.31
N ILE A 159 10.35 -0.97 0.01
CA ILE A 159 9.31 -0.20 0.71
C ILE A 159 9.70 1.25 1.02
N THR A 160 11.00 1.58 0.93
CA THR A 160 11.54 2.91 1.25
C THR A 160 11.02 3.97 0.28
N SER A 161 10.76 3.64 -0.98
CA SER A 161 10.36 4.62 -2.02
C SER A 161 8.89 5.05 -1.97
N VAL A 162 8.02 4.31 -1.26
CA VAL A 162 6.57 4.58 -1.22
C VAL A 162 6.05 4.75 0.21
N ILE A 163 6.64 4.05 1.19
CA ILE A 163 6.10 3.98 2.55
C ILE A 163 7.12 4.45 3.60
N ILE A 164 7.37 5.76 3.65
CA ILE A 164 7.89 6.39 4.88
C ILE A 164 6.98 7.57 5.25
N HIS A 165 6.44 7.46 6.48
CA HIS A 165 5.28 8.12 7.05
C HIS A 165 5.20 9.65 6.93
N LEU A 166 3.98 10.13 6.59
CA LEU A 166 3.44 11.48 6.85
C LEU A 166 2.77 11.60 8.26
N LEU A 167 2.87 10.59 9.15
CA LEU A 167 2.03 10.49 10.36
C LEU A 167 2.76 10.26 11.70
N ASN A 168 4.07 10.54 11.81
CA ASN A 168 4.72 10.65 13.12
C ASN A 168 5.01 12.12 13.47
N ILE A 169 3.95 12.82 13.89
CA ILE A 169 4.01 13.96 14.81
C ILE A 169 3.08 13.62 15.97
#